data_AF-A0AAW7SL34-F1
#
_entry.id   AF-A0AAW7SL34-F1
#
_cell.length_a   1.000
_cell.length_b   1.000
_cell.length_c   1.000
_cell.angle_alpha   90.00
_cell.angle_beta   90.00
_cell.angle_gamma   90.00
#
_symmetry.space_group_name_H-M   'P 1'
#
loop_
_entity.id
_entity.type
_entity.pdbx_description
1 polymer ?
#
loop_
_entity_poly.entity_id
_entity_poly.type
_entity_poly.pdbx_seq_one_letter_code
_entity_poly.pdbx_strand_id
1 'polypeptide(L)' 'MCASFVQGTTSAAIAQSMGRKTSTVDTYAKRAFAKLGVDSRRQLMTLVLRNASRRHDT' A
#
# COMPACT_ATOMS: atom_id res chain seq x y z
N MET A 1 -1.21 -5.39 -3.23
CA MET A 1 -1.39 -3.94 -3.45
C MET A 1 -0.64 -3.09 -2.42
N CYS A 2 -0.90 -3.22 -1.11
CA CYS A 2 -0.13 -2.47 -0.09
C CYS A 2 1.37 -2.76 -0.13
N ALA A 3 1.78 -4.03 -0.31
CA ALA A 3 3.19 -4.39 -0.47
C ALA A 3 3.86 -3.63 -1.64
N SER A 4 3.21 -3.57 -2.80
CA SER A 4 3.72 -2.82 -3.97
C SER A 4 3.86 -1.31 -3.66
N PHE A 5 2.93 -0.71 -2.92
CA PHE A 5 3.07 0.69 -2.50
C PHE A 5 4.25 0.90 -1.56
N VAL A 6 4.49 -0.03 -0.63
CA VAL A 6 5.64 -0.03 0.29
C VAL A 6 6.96 -0.17 -0.47
N GLN A 7 6.98 -0.97 -1.54
CA GLN A 7 8.13 -1.15 -2.43
C GLN A 7 8.41 0.05 -3.36
N GLY A 8 7.71 1.17 -3.20
CA GLY A 8 7.92 2.35 -4.05
C GLY A 8 7.11 2.33 -5.35
N THR A 9 6.43 1.24 -5.70
CA THR A 9 5.67 1.12 -6.95
C THR A 9 4.46 2.07 -6.99
N THR A 10 4.26 2.74 -8.13
CA THR A 10 3.12 3.65 -8.35
C THR A 10 1.87 2.89 -8.78
N SER A 11 0.69 3.49 -8.59
CA SER A 11 -0.57 2.89 -9.05
C SER A 11 -0.57 2.58 -10.55
N ALA A 12 0.12 3.38 -11.37
CA ALA A 12 0.27 3.17 -12.80
C ALA A 12 1.15 1.94 -13.12
N ALA A 13 2.27 1.77 -12.43
CA ALA A 13 3.12 0.59 -12.62
C ALA A 13 2.44 -0.69 -12.12
N ILE A 14 1.70 -0.61 -11.00
CA ILE A 14 0.87 -1.71 -10.49
C ILE A 14 -0.22 -2.06 -11.50
N ALA A 15 -0.88 -1.06 -12.08
CA ALA A 15 -1.91 -1.24 -13.11
C ALA A 15 -1.36 -1.95 -14.34
N GLN A 16 -0.22 -1.49 -14.86
CA GLN A 16 0.47 -2.14 -15.99
C GLN A 16 0.86 -3.58 -15.67
N SER A 17 1.49 -3.82 -14.52
CA SER A 17 1.92 -5.16 -14.10
C SER A 17 0.77 -6.14 -13.93
N MET A 18 -0.42 -5.67 -13.53
CA MET A 18 -1.61 -6.51 -13.36
C MET A 18 -2.52 -6.56 -14.60
N GLY A 19 -2.21 -5.83 -15.67
CA GLY A 19 -3.09 -5.68 -16.83
C GLY A 19 -4.46 -5.05 -16.47
N ARG A 20 -4.49 -4.14 -15.48
CA ARG A 20 -5.71 -3.49 -14.98
C ARG A 20 -5.68 -1.99 -15.24
N LYS A 21 -6.86 -1.37 -15.18
CA LYS A 21 -6.97 0.09 -15.22
C LYS A 21 -6.46 0.68 -13.90
N THR A 22 -5.82 1.84 -13.98
CA THR A 22 -5.38 2.62 -12.82
C THR A 22 -6.51 2.92 -11.85
N SER A 23 -7.73 3.17 -12.34
CA SER A 23 -8.94 3.40 -11.52
C SER A 23 -9.31 2.18 -10.67
N THR A 24 -9.11 0.97 -11.19
CA THR A 24 -9.32 -0.28 -10.44
C THR A 24 -8.28 -0.42 -9.33
N VAL A 25 -7.03 -0.06 -9.65
CA VAL A 25 -5.95 -0.04 -8.65
C VAL A 25 -6.25 0.96 -7.55
N ASP A 26 -6.71 2.17 -7.88
CA ASP A 26 -7.07 3.19 -6.89
C ASP A 26 -8.23 2.75 -6.00
N THR A 27 -9.26 2.12 -6.59
CA THR A 27 -10.40 1.57 -5.85
C THR A 27 -9.96 0.49 -4.86
N TYR A 28 -9.10 -0.43 -5.29
CA TYR A 28 -8.56 -1.46 -4.41
C TYR A 28 -7.61 -0.88 -3.36
N ALA A 29 -6.85 0.16 -3.70
CA ALA A 29 -5.96 0.85 -2.78
C ALA A 29 -6.76 1.50 -1.66
N LYS A 30 -7.81 2.28 -1.99
CA LYS A 30 -8.73 2.87 -1.02
C LYS A 30 -9.35 1.84 -0.10
N ARG A 31 -9.84 0.73 -0.65
CA ARG A 31 -10.43 -0.36 0.17
C ARG A 31 -9.39 -1.01 1.09
N ALA A 32 -8.18 -1.24 0.60
CA ALA A 32 -7.11 -1.81 1.41
C ALA A 32 -6.65 -0.82 2.50
N PHE A 33 -6.58 0.46 2.19
CA PHE A 33 -6.25 1.54 3.12
C PHE A 33 -7.30 1.67 4.22
N ALA A 34 -8.59 1.67 3.86
CA ALA A 34 -9.70 1.65 4.82
C ALA A 34 -9.63 0.44 5.76
N LYS A 35 -9.32 -0.76 5.25
CA LYS A 35 -9.13 -1.97 6.08
C LYS A 35 -7.95 -1.86 7.05
N LEU A 36 -6.94 -1.06 6.71
CA LEU A 36 -5.75 -0.84 7.55
C LEU A 36 -5.88 0.40 8.44
N GLY A 37 -6.99 1.14 8.35
CA GLY A 37 -7.18 2.40 9.08
C GLY A 37 -6.19 3.49 8.67
N VAL A 38 -5.76 3.49 7.40
CA VAL A 38 -4.89 4.54 6.84
C VAL A 38 -5.62 5.26 5.72
N ASP A 39 -5.37 6.55 5.57
CA ASP A 39 -6.00 7.41 4.56
C ASP A 39 -5.04 7.73 3.40
N SER A 40 -3.74 7.46 3.58
CA SER A 40 -2.72 7.82 2.59
C SER A 40 -1.58 6.82 2.51
N ARG A 41 -0.90 6.82 1.35
CA ARG A 41 0.35 6.08 1.16
C ARG A 41 1.40 6.43 2.22
N ARG A 42 1.46 7.69 2.65
CA ARG A 42 2.37 8.14 3.71
C ARG A 42 2.05 7.47 5.04
N GLN A 43 0.78 7.45 5.46
CA GLN A 43 0.38 6.75 6.68
C GLN A 43 0.59 5.24 6.57
N LEU A 44 0.39 4.63 5.40
CA LEU A 44 0.74 3.23 5.18
C LEU A 44 2.24 2.98 5.43
N MET A 45 3.13 3.84 4.92
CA MET A 45 4.57 3.74 5.17
C MET A 45 4.90 3.87 6.65
N THR A 46 4.33 4.86 7.34
CA THR A 46 4.51 5.04 8.79
C THR A 46 4.03 3.81 9.57
N LEU A 47 2.87 3.25 9.21
CA LEU A 47 2.34 2.04 9.83
C LEU A 47 3.28 0.85 9.63
N VAL A 48 3.80 0.65 8.43
CA VAL A 48 4.71 -0.45 8.12
C VAL A 48 6.04 -0.29 8.84
N LEU A 49 6.63 0.91 8.84
CA LEU A 49 7.86 1.22 9.58
C LEU A 49 7.69 0.95 11.08
N ARG A 50 6.59 1.44 11.68
CA ARG A 50 6.27 1.20 13.09
C ARG A 50 6.15 -0.30 13.42
N ASN A 51 5.54 -1.08 12.53
CA ASN A 51 5.41 -2.52 12.71
C ASN A 51 6.73 -3.26 12.48
N ALA A 52 7.57 -2.81 11.56
CA ALA A 52 8.90 -3.38 11.32
C ALA A 52 9.79 -3.22 12.56
N SER A 53 9.75 -2.06 13.23
CA SER A 53 10.50 -1.84 14.47
C SER A 53 10.03 -2.72 15.63
N ARG A 54 8.75 -3.11 15.67
CA ARG A 54 8.20 -3.99 16.72
C ARG A 54 8.58 -5.46 16.55
N ARG A 55 9.02 -5.88 15.37
CA ARG A 55 9.44 -7.28 15.12
C ARG A 55 10.88 -7.56 15.57
N HIS A 56 11.62 -6.54 15.98
CA HIS A 56 13.01 -6.67 16.41
C HIS A 56 13.17 -6.86 17.94
N ASP A 57 12.07 -7.06 18.67
CA ASP A 57 12.00 -7.18 20.14
C ASP A 57 11.57 -8.59 20.58
N THR A 58 12.23 -9.63 20.06
CA THR A 58 12.17 -11.04 20.52
C THR A 58 13.50 -11.70 20.25
#